data_AF-A0A8H6W8B9-F1
#
_entry.id   AF-A0A8H6W8B9-F1
#
_cell.length_a   1.000
_cell.length_b   1.000
_cell.length_c   1.000
_cell.angle_alpha   90.00
_cell.angle_beta   90.00
_cell.angle_gamma   90.00
#
_symmetry.space_group_name_H-M   'P 1'
#
loop_
_entity.id
_entity.type
_entity.pdbx_description
1 polymer ?
#
loop_
_entity_poly.entity_id
_entity_poly.type
_entity_poly.pdbx_seq_one_letter_code
_entity_poly.pdbx_strand_id
1 'polypeptide(L)'
;MPQLTLAQAFGRAPKKSGTPEKPKQPSIAPTKQPPTQPAPAQSTGKILFGPNGPHPNFDQFAVHPINYNGVVYPSPQHLFQALKFVAHRMDIAETIRNAATAEIAFDIAHANKAATRADWFSINLEKMEEVLFLKFTQYEQLKQELLATGSDELYQDSATDTFWSVGPDLLGCNEFGKALERVRARLGGAPAPFHPAIPCLVLFLLDYYFVSLNSVQKCAKKPRYGESLYCGTTCLKADISRVPPTCPRCRRRPQIGNLGFCGTTCLSIAAQKR
;
A
#
# COMPACT_ATOMS: atom_id res chain seq x y z
N MET A 1 28.81 -32.25 -74.73
CA MET A 1 30.18 -32.79 -74.87
C MET A 1 31.10 -31.96 -74.00
N PRO A 2 31.98 -32.53 -73.15
CA PRO A 2 32.12 -33.94 -72.76
C PRO A 2 31.57 -34.17 -71.31
N GLN A 3 30.96 -35.32 -70.96
CA GLN A 3 31.54 -36.67 -70.77
C GLN A 3 32.36 -36.78 -69.45
N LEU A 4 32.37 -37.86 -68.67
CA LEU A 4 31.93 -39.25 -68.82
C LEU A 4 31.95 -39.94 -67.43
N THR A 5 30.93 -40.77 -67.12
CA THR A 5 30.97 -42.16 -66.57
C THR A 5 31.72 -42.50 -65.26
N LEU A 6 31.61 -43.67 -64.61
CA LEU A 6 31.21 -45.06 -64.94
C LEU A 6 30.92 -45.72 -63.56
N ALA A 7 29.78 -46.37 -63.29
CA ALA A 7 29.63 -47.85 -63.35
C ALA A 7 30.80 -48.61 -62.66
N GLN A 8 30.65 -49.55 -61.71
CA GLN A 8 29.77 -50.72 -61.61
C GLN A 8 30.16 -51.51 -60.34
N ALA A 9 29.23 -52.33 -59.81
CA ALA A 9 29.45 -53.74 -59.41
C ALA A 9 28.15 -54.28 -58.78
N PHE A 10 27.23 -54.88 -59.55
CA PHE A 10 26.99 -56.34 -59.62
C PHE A 10 27.07 -57.06 -58.25
N GLY A 11 25.95 -57.56 -57.71
CA GLY A 11 25.51 -58.91 -58.05
C GLY A 11 24.38 -59.46 -57.16
N ARG A 12 23.36 -60.03 -57.83
CA ARG A 12 22.38 -61.07 -57.48
C ARG A 12 22.07 -61.45 -56.02
N ALA A 13 20.76 -61.49 -55.76
CA ALA A 13 20.09 -62.20 -54.66
C ALA A 13 20.14 -63.73 -54.78
N PRO A 14 20.05 -64.45 -53.64
CA PRO A 14 19.37 -65.74 -53.56
C PRO A 14 18.09 -65.66 -52.71
N LYS A 15 17.19 -66.60 -53.00
CA LYS A 15 15.82 -66.72 -52.50
C LYS A 15 15.77 -67.86 -51.46
N LYS A 16 14.95 -67.66 -50.43
CA LYS A 16 14.13 -68.64 -49.66
C LYS A 16 14.56 -69.05 -48.24
N SER A 17 13.47 -69.21 -47.47
CA SER A 17 13.16 -70.14 -46.38
C SER A 17 13.67 -69.83 -44.98
N GLY A 18 12.75 -69.29 -44.16
CA GLY A 18 12.79 -69.30 -42.70
C GLY A 18 11.42 -68.89 -42.16
N THR A 19 10.81 -69.78 -41.38
CA THR A 19 9.48 -69.72 -40.72
C THR A 19 9.32 -68.50 -39.80
N PRO A 20 8.09 -68.00 -39.54
CA PRO A 20 7.89 -66.79 -38.74
C PRO A 20 8.00 -67.09 -37.24
N GLU A 21 9.08 -66.65 -36.62
CA GLU A 21 9.22 -66.59 -35.17
C GLU A 21 8.59 -65.29 -34.66
N LYS A 22 7.64 -65.40 -33.71
CA LYS A 22 6.86 -64.31 -33.14
C LYS A 22 7.65 -63.64 -32.00
N PRO A 23 8.13 -62.38 -32.12
CA PRO A 23 8.83 -61.72 -31.03
C PRO A 23 7.84 -60.97 -30.13
N LYS A 24 8.08 -61.11 -28.84
CA LYS A 24 7.30 -60.68 -27.67
C LYS A 24 6.89 -59.21 -27.71
N GLN A 25 5.65 -58.93 -27.28
CA GLN A 25 5.19 -57.59 -26.92
C GLN A 25 6.15 -56.96 -25.88
N PRO A 26 6.62 -55.72 -26.09
CA PRO A 26 7.31 -54.99 -25.04
C PRO A 26 6.32 -54.61 -23.94
N SER A 27 6.58 -55.12 -22.74
CA SER A 27 5.91 -54.72 -21.50
C SER A 27 6.22 -53.25 -21.23
N ILE A 28 5.17 -52.42 -21.20
CA ILE A 28 5.24 -51.01 -20.84
C ILE A 28 5.59 -50.96 -19.35
N ALA A 29 6.82 -50.53 -19.04
CA ALA A 29 7.20 -50.19 -17.68
C ALA A 29 6.35 -49.00 -17.19
N PRO A 30 5.86 -49.01 -15.93
CA PRO A 30 5.10 -47.89 -15.40
C PRO A 30 6.03 -46.68 -15.24
N THR A 31 5.81 -45.67 -16.07
CA THR A 31 6.47 -44.37 -15.98
C THR A 31 6.11 -43.74 -14.63
N LYS A 32 7.09 -43.60 -13.74
CA LYS A 32 6.94 -42.81 -12.51
C LYS A 32 6.56 -41.39 -12.91
N GLN A 33 5.34 -40.98 -12.56
CA GLN A 33 4.91 -39.59 -12.69
C GLN A 33 5.88 -38.70 -11.89
N PRO A 34 6.34 -37.56 -12.44
CA PRO A 34 7.05 -36.56 -11.67
C PRO A 34 6.17 -36.10 -10.50
N PRO A 35 6.73 -35.76 -9.34
CA PRO A 35 5.96 -35.29 -8.21
C PRO A 35 5.15 -34.07 -8.65
N THR A 36 3.83 -34.21 -8.62
CA THR A 36 2.86 -33.14 -8.85
C THR A 36 3.20 -32.02 -7.89
N GLN A 37 3.70 -30.90 -8.42
CA GLN A 37 3.80 -29.68 -7.64
C GLN A 37 2.41 -29.40 -7.06
N PRO A 38 2.28 -29.08 -5.76
CA PRO A 38 1.00 -28.70 -5.21
C PRO A 38 0.45 -27.56 -6.06
N ALA A 39 -0.79 -27.75 -6.55
CA ALA A 39 -1.49 -26.73 -7.30
C ALA A 39 -1.41 -25.40 -6.55
N PRO A 40 -1.18 -24.26 -7.24
CA PRO A 40 -1.15 -22.97 -6.58
C PRO A 40 -2.41 -22.82 -5.73
N ALA A 41 -2.20 -22.47 -4.46
CA ALA A 41 -3.28 -22.22 -3.52
C ALA A 41 -4.31 -21.30 -4.19
N GLN A 42 -5.57 -21.73 -4.16
CA GLN A 42 -6.68 -21.03 -4.80
C GLN A 42 -6.66 -19.57 -4.34
N SER A 43 -6.51 -18.65 -5.30
CA SER A 43 -6.50 -17.23 -4.97
C SER A 43 -7.85 -16.85 -4.40
N THR A 44 -7.84 -16.13 -3.29
CA THR A 44 -9.02 -15.52 -2.65
C THR A 44 -9.57 -14.36 -3.49
N GLY A 45 -8.96 -14.06 -4.64
CA GLY A 45 -9.18 -12.84 -5.41
C GLY A 45 -8.67 -11.57 -4.73
N LYS A 46 -8.09 -11.65 -3.53
CA LYS A 46 -7.67 -10.51 -2.69
C LYS A 46 -6.39 -10.80 -1.93
N ILE A 47 -5.45 -9.87 -2.00
CA ILE A 47 -4.17 -9.89 -1.29
C ILE A 47 -4.09 -8.67 -0.38
N LEU A 48 -4.03 -8.90 0.92
CA LEU A 48 -3.73 -7.87 1.92
C LEU A 48 -2.22 -7.86 2.18
N PHE A 49 -1.53 -6.78 1.79
CA PHE A 49 -0.08 -6.65 1.93
C PHE A 49 0.28 -5.53 2.91
N GLY A 50 1.46 -5.63 3.52
CA GLY A 50 1.96 -4.67 4.50
C GLY A 50 3.22 -5.17 5.19
N PRO A 51 3.76 -4.43 6.18
CA PRO A 51 5.05 -4.75 6.82
C PRO A 51 5.12 -6.15 7.44
N ASN A 52 3.99 -6.67 7.92
CA ASN A 52 3.89 -7.99 8.58
C ASN A 52 3.16 -9.03 7.71
N GLY A 53 2.84 -8.68 6.46
CA GLY A 53 2.04 -9.49 5.55
C GLY A 53 2.85 -10.02 4.36
N PRO A 54 2.18 -10.64 3.37
CA PRO A 54 2.80 -10.94 2.08
C PRO A 54 3.24 -9.65 1.38
N HIS A 55 4.22 -9.75 0.48
CA HIS A 55 4.72 -8.64 -0.33
C HIS A 55 5.11 -7.37 0.46
N PRO A 56 5.90 -7.46 1.55
CA PRO A 56 6.25 -6.30 2.38
C PRO A 56 7.00 -5.22 1.58
N ASN A 57 7.69 -5.62 0.51
CA ASN A 57 8.41 -4.72 -0.37
C ASN A 57 7.52 -3.96 -1.36
N PHE A 58 6.19 -4.16 -1.37
CA PHE A 58 5.30 -3.30 -2.14
C PHE A 58 5.14 -1.93 -1.50
N ASP A 59 5.27 -1.86 -0.16
CA ASP A 59 5.12 -0.64 0.60
C ASP A 59 6.13 0.46 0.17
N GLN A 60 5.66 1.71 0.10
CA GLN A 60 6.48 2.86 -0.27
C GLN A 60 7.53 3.25 0.78
N PHE A 61 7.35 2.83 2.04
CA PHE A 61 8.32 3.03 3.11
C PHE A 61 9.48 2.03 3.05
N ALA A 62 9.35 0.93 2.30
CA ALA A 62 10.43 -0.04 2.11
C ALA A 62 11.65 0.61 1.42
N VAL A 63 12.85 0.29 1.91
CA VAL A 63 14.11 0.87 1.42
C VAL A 63 14.45 0.33 0.02
N HIS A 64 14.04 1.08 -1.01
CA HIS A 64 14.32 0.82 -2.41
C HIS A 64 14.70 2.13 -3.09
N PRO A 65 16.01 2.43 -3.21
CA PRO A 65 16.46 3.66 -3.86
C PRO A 65 15.92 3.80 -5.29
N ILE A 66 15.33 4.96 -5.61
CA ILE A 66 14.76 5.24 -6.93
C ILE A 66 15.54 6.36 -7.59
N ASN A 67 15.98 6.13 -8.83
CA ASN A 67 16.46 7.19 -9.69
C ASN A 67 15.27 7.92 -10.33
N TYR A 68 15.22 9.24 -10.14
CA TYR A 68 14.27 10.14 -10.78
C TYR A 68 15.03 11.31 -11.40
N ASN A 69 14.98 11.43 -12.74
CA ASN A 69 15.66 12.48 -13.49
C ASN A 69 17.17 12.62 -13.16
N GLY A 70 17.85 11.49 -12.94
CA GLY A 70 19.29 11.47 -12.60
C GLY A 70 19.59 11.67 -11.12
N VAL A 71 18.58 11.90 -10.28
CA VAL A 71 18.71 12.08 -8.83
C VAL A 71 18.21 10.83 -8.10
N VAL A 72 18.99 10.33 -7.15
CA VAL A 72 18.62 9.15 -6.35
C VAL A 72 17.91 9.56 -5.06
N TYR A 73 16.76 8.94 -4.82
CA TYR A 73 15.97 9.06 -3.60
C TYR A 73 16.05 7.76 -2.81
N PRO A 74 16.31 7.76 -1.48
CA PRO A 74 16.54 6.53 -0.72
C PRO A 74 15.36 5.54 -0.67
N SER A 75 14.13 6.02 -0.84
CA SER A 75 12.93 5.19 -0.92
C SER A 75 11.84 5.85 -1.79
N PRO A 76 10.81 5.10 -2.21
CA PRO A 76 9.64 5.67 -2.88
C PRO A 76 8.99 6.80 -2.06
N GLN A 77 8.92 6.64 -0.73
CA GLN A 77 8.41 7.67 0.17
C GLN A 77 9.21 8.98 0.08
N HIS A 78 10.54 8.93 0.00
CA HIS A 78 11.35 10.14 -0.15
C HIS A 78 11.00 10.90 -1.42
N LEU A 79 10.89 10.18 -2.55
CA LEU A 79 10.53 10.79 -3.83
C LEU A 79 9.11 11.37 -3.77
N PHE A 80 8.11 10.59 -3.32
CA PHE A 80 6.73 11.03 -3.26
C PHE A 80 6.55 12.30 -2.41
N GLN A 81 7.23 12.37 -1.26
CA GLN A 81 7.19 13.55 -0.40
C GLN A 81 7.93 14.75 -1.01
N ALA A 82 9.06 14.53 -1.69
CA ALA A 82 9.80 15.61 -2.35
C ALA A 82 9.04 16.21 -3.55
N LEU A 83 8.25 15.39 -4.27
CA LEU A 83 7.43 15.81 -5.42
C LEU A 83 6.41 16.92 -5.06
N LYS A 84 6.08 17.08 -3.78
CA LYS A 84 5.25 18.18 -3.26
C LYS A 84 5.91 19.56 -3.38
N PHE A 85 7.24 19.61 -3.49
CA PHE A 85 8.03 20.83 -3.31
C PHE A 85 9.02 21.11 -4.45
N VAL A 86 9.43 20.11 -5.24
CA VAL A 86 10.44 20.26 -6.32
C VAL A 86 10.17 21.40 -7.32
N ALA A 87 8.92 21.80 -7.53
CA ALA A 87 8.61 22.88 -8.48
C ALA A 87 8.91 24.30 -7.95
N HIS A 88 8.89 24.51 -6.63
CA HIS A 88 8.87 25.86 -6.04
C HIS A 88 9.58 25.99 -4.68
N ARG A 89 9.94 24.90 -4.03
CA ARG A 89 10.61 24.82 -2.72
C ARG A 89 11.67 23.72 -2.70
N MET A 90 12.67 23.89 -3.56
CA MET A 90 13.79 22.95 -3.70
C MET A 90 14.57 22.75 -2.39
N ASP A 91 14.64 23.77 -1.53
CA ASP A 91 15.24 23.68 -0.19
C ASP A 91 14.57 22.60 0.68
N ILE A 92 13.23 22.54 0.68
CA ILE A 92 12.47 21.52 1.40
C ILE A 92 12.61 20.17 0.70
N ALA A 93 12.52 20.14 -0.63
CA ALA A 93 12.64 18.89 -1.40
C ALA A 93 13.98 18.18 -1.16
N GLU A 94 15.08 18.94 -1.11
CA GLU A 94 16.40 18.41 -0.81
C GLU A 94 16.55 17.97 0.65
N THR A 95 15.92 18.69 1.59
CA THR A 95 15.88 18.27 3.00
C THR A 95 15.15 16.93 3.16
N ILE A 96 14.03 16.75 2.45
CA ILE A 96 13.28 15.49 2.41
C ILE A 96 14.12 14.38 1.78
N ARG A 97 14.77 14.65 0.64
CA ARG A 97 15.59 13.66 -0.07
C ARG A 97 16.75 13.15 0.78
N ASN A 98 17.36 14.02 1.58
CA ASN A 98 18.50 13.69 2.44
C ASN A 98 18.09 13.25 3.87
N ALA A 99 16.79 13.03 4.13
CA ALA A 99 16.32 12.50 5.40
C ALA A 99 16.90 11.09 5.67
N ALA A 100 17.11 10.77 6.94
CA ALA A 100 17.73 9.49 7.32
C ALA A 100 16.81 8.29 7.09
N THR A 101 15.48 8.47 7.18
CA THR A 101 14.49 7.41 6.98
C THR A 101 13.25 7.93 6.25
N ALA A 102 12.45 6.99 5.71
CA ALA A 102 11.20 7.29 5.01
C ALA A 102 10.16 7.99 5.91
N GLU A 103 10.14 7.63 7.20
CA GLU A 103 9.30 8.26 8.22
C GLU A 103 9.72 9.70 8.46
N ILE A 104 11.01 9.97 8.58
CA ILE A 104 11.52 11.34 8.74
C ILE A 104 11.22 12.18 7.48
N ALA A 105 11.35 11.60 6.27
CA ALA A 105 10.96 12.26 5.03
C ALA A 105 9.46 12.63 5.02
N PHE A 106 8.60 11.75 5.52
CA PHE A 106 7.16 12.02 5.71
C PHE A 106 6.92 13.15 6.72
N ASP A 107 7.57 13.09 7.89
CA ASP A 107 7.39 14.08 8.95
C ASP A 107 7.84 15.48 8.51
N ILE A 108 8.96 15.60 7.80
CA ILE A 108 9.44 16.87 7.23
C ILE A 108 8.41 17.44 6.26
N ALA A 109 7.87 16.62 5.36
CA ALA A 109 6.85 17.07 4.41
C ALA A 109 5.56 17.49 5.13
N HIS A 110 5.16 16.77 6.19
CA HIS A 110 3.98 17.09 6.98
C HIS A 110 4.14 18.41 7.75
N ALA A 111 5.31 18.63 8.36
CA ALA A 111 5.65 19.89 9.03
C ALA A 111 5.63 21.08 8.06
N ASN A 112 5.95 20.85 6.78
CA ASN A 112 5.97 21.85 5.72
C ASN A 112 4.70 21.86 4.86
N LYS A 113 3.59 21.28 5.32
CA LYS A 113 2.36 21.15 4.50
C LYS A 113 1.87 22.46 3.87
N ALA A 114 2.04 23.59 4.55
CA ALA A 114 1.65 24.91 4.06
C ALA A 114 2.43 25.38 2.81
N ALA A 115 3.60 24.79 2.57
CA ALA A 115 4.43 25.04 1.41
C ALA A 115 4.22 24.01 0.28
N THR A 116 3.27 23.08 0.42
CA THR A 116 2.95 22.10 -0.64
C THR A 116 2.43 22.82 -1.88
N ARG A 117 2.75 22.31 -3.08
CA ARG A 117 2.20 22.82 -4.34
C ARG A 117 0.67 22.86 -4.33
N ALA A 118 0.09 23.90 -4.94
CA ALA A 118 -1.33 24.20 -4.84
C ALA A 118 -2.24 23.14 -5.49
N ASP A 119 -1.75 22.45 -6.52
CA ASP A 119 -2.45 21.41 -7.29
C ASP A 119 -2.24 19.99 -6.73
N TRP A 120 -1.62 19.85 -5.54
CA TRP A 120 -1.23 18.53 -5.02
C TRP A 120 -2.39 17.53 -4.96
N PHE A 121 -3.57 17.95 -4.51
CA PHE A 121 -4.74 17.03 -4.39
C PHE A 121 -5.29 16.57 -5.73
N SER A 122 -5.09 17.35 -6.79
CA SER A 122 -5.49 16.93 -8.13
C SER A 122 -4.50 15.97 -8.78
N ILE A 123 -3.24 15.94 -8.33
CA ILE A 123 -2.17 15.17 -8.99
C ILE A 123 -1.55 14.08 -8.11
N ASN A 124 -1.87 14.00 -6.82
CA ASN A 124 -1.20 13.09 -5.88
C ASN A 124 -1.34 11.62 -6.27
N LEU A 125 -2.48 11.21 -6.82
CA LEU A 125 -2.70 9.85 -7.33
C LEU A 125 -1.79 9.55 -8.52
N GLU A 126 -1.72 10.46 -9.50
CA GLU A 126 -0.80 10.34 -10.64
C GLU A 126 0.66 10.28 -10.19
N LYS A 127 1.06 11.12 -9.23
CA LYS A 127 2.41 11.11 -8.67
C LYS A 127 2.73 9.84 -7.89
N MET A 128 1.75 9.26 -7.19
CA MET A 128 1.95 7.96 -6.55
C MET A 128 2.19 6.87 -7.59
N GLU A 129 1.38 6.83 -8.65
CA GLU A 129 1.56 5.88 -9.75
C GLU A 129 2.91 6.04 -10.45
N GLU A 130 3.36 7.27 -10.69
CA GLU A 130 4.68 7.57 -11.25
C GLU A 130 5.81 6.99 -10.37
N VAL A 131 5.75 7.24 -9.05
CA VAL A 131 6.73 6.74 -8.08
C VAL A 131 6.75 5.22 -8.03
N LEU A 132 5.57 4.58 -7.97
CA LEU A 132 5.46 3.13 -7.96
C LEU A 132 5.95 2.55 -9.29
N PHE A 133 5.57 3.13 -10.42
CA PHE A 133 6.06 2.69 -11.72
C PHE A 133 7.58 2.73 -11.80
N LEU A 134 8.23 3.79 -11.29
CA LEU A 134 9.69 3.88 -11.21
C LEU A 134 10.28 2.76 -10.35
N LYS A 135 9.71 2.49 -9.17
CA LYS A 135 10.11 1.37 -8.31
C LYS A 135 10.07 0.04 -9.07
N PHE A 136 8.91 -0.32 -9.60
CA PHE A 136 8.72 -1.62 -10.24
C PHE A 136 9.42 -1.73 -11.61
N THR A 137 9.84 -0.64 -12.24
CA THR A 137 10.69 -0.71 -13.46
C THR A 137 12.18 -0.80 -13.16
N GLN A 138 12.64 -0.31 -12.01
CA GLN A 138 14.05 -0.35 -11.61
C GLN A 138 14.42 -1.64 -10.87
N TYR A 139 13.43 -2.39 -10.36
CA TYR A 139 13.63 -3.63 -9.60
C TYR A 139 12.89 -4.82 -10.24
N GLU A 140 13.59 -5.59 -11.09
CA GLU A 140 12.99 -6.68 -11.86
C GLU A 140 12.35 -7.76 -10.98
N GLN A 141 12.93 -8.09 -9.82
CA GLN A 141 12.33 -9.07 -8.90
C GLN A 141 10.98 -8.59 -8.36
N LEU A 142 10.87 -7.33 -7.96
CA LEU A 142 9.60 -6.75 -7.48
C LEU A 142 8.59 -6.65 -8.61
N LYS A 143 9.04 -6.33 -9.83
CA LYS A 143 8.19 -6.34 -11.02
C LYS A 143 7.53 -7.69 -11.22
N GLN A 144 8.33 -8.76 -11.22
CA GLN A 144 7.83 -10.11 -11.39
C GLN A 144 6.91 -10.52 -10.24
N GLU A 145 7.24 -10.14 -9.01
CA GLU A 145 6.38 -10.34 -7.84
C GLU A 145 5.02 -9.64 -8.01
N LEU A 146 4.98 -8.39 -8.48
CA LEU A 146 3.74 -7.67 -8.77
C LEU A 146 2.94 -8.31 -9.90
N LEU A 147 3.60 -8.74 -10.98
CA LEU A 147 2.92 -9.44 -12.08
C LEU A 147 2.36 -10.81 -11.65
N ALA A 148 3.05 -11.49 -10.74
CA ALA A 148 2.63 -12.79 -10.20
C ALA A 148 1.36 -12.71 -9.34
N THR A 149 0.97 -11.52 -8.88
CA THR A 149 -0.34 -11.30 -8.23
C THR A 149 -1.53 -11.51 -9.18
N GLY A 150 -1.27 -11.64 -10.48
CA GLY A 150 -2.30 -11.95 -11.47
C GLY A 150 -3.39 -10.89 -11.47
N SER A 151 -4.65 -11.33 -11.40
CA SER A 151 -5.83 -10.46 -11.32
C SER A 151 -6.32 -10.20 -9.90
N ASP A 152 -5.57 -10.64 -8.87
CA ASP A 152 -6.00 -10.44 -7.48
C ASP A 152 -6.02 -8.94 -7.14
N GLU A 153 -7.00 -8.56 -6.33
CA GLU A 153 -7.12 -7.22 -5.78
C GLU A 153 -6.03 -6.99 -4.71
N LEU A 154 -5.38 -5.83 -4.74
CA LEU A 154 -4.31 -5.48 -3.82
C LEU A 154 -4.83 -4.49 -2.78
N TYR A 155 -4.72 -4.86 -1.51
CA TYR A 155 -5.15 -4.03 -0.37
C TYR A 155 -3.96 -3.72 0.53
N GLN A 156 -3.68 -2.43 0.75
CA GLN A 156 -2.63 -2.04 1.69
C GLN A 156 -3.17 -2.04 3.12
N ASP A 157 -2.54 -2.80 4.00
CA ASP A 157 -2.83 -2.83 5.42
C ASP A 157 -2.10 -1.70 6.17
N SER A 158 -2.86 -0.86 6.85
CA SER A 158 -2.35 0.17 7.75
C SER A 158 -3.36 0.42 8.87
N ALA A 159 -2.86 0.52 10.09
CA ALA A 159 -3.70 0.75 11.27
C ALA A 159 -4.28 2.17 11.34
N THR A 160 -3.78 3.12 10.54
CA THR A 160 -4.10 4.54 10.67
C THR A 160 -4.43 5.26 9.36
N ASP A 161 -4.04 4.72 8.21
CA ASP A 161 -4.23 5.40 6.91
C ASP A 161 -5.47 4.88 6.20
N THR A 162 -6.54 5.68 6.19
CA THR A 162 -7.81 5.33 5.53
C THR A 162 -7.91 5.83 4.09
N PHE A 163 -6.91 6.56 3.57
CA PHE A 163 -6.92 7.03 2.18
C PHE A 163 -6.08 6.12 1.29
N TRP A 164 -4.82 5.94 1.63
CA TRP A 164 -3.92 5.10 0.86
C TRP A 164 -4.19 3.61 1.11
N SER A 165 -4.68 3.28 2.29
CA SER A 165 -4.90 1.92 2.77
C SER A 165 -6.39 1.64 3.07
N VAL A 166 -6.72 0.38 3.36
CA VAL A 166 -8.04 -0.04 3.85
C VAL A 166 -8.32 0.40 5.29
N GLY A 167 -7.33 0.89 6.04
CA GLY A 167 -7.50 1.32 7.42
C GLY A 167 -7.85 0.18 8.41
N PRO A 168 -8.04 0.52 9.69
CA PRO A 168 -8.26 -0.47 10.76
C PRO A 168 -9.64 -1.16 10.71
N ASP A 169 -10.62 -0.58 10.02
CA ASP A 169 -11.98 -1.12 9.84
C ASP A 169 -12.20 -1.77 8.46
N LEU A 170 -11.16 -1.81 7.62
CA LEU A 170 -11.19 -2.30 6.25
C LEU A 170 -12.13 -1.52 5.30
N LEU A 171 -12.51 -0.28 5.66
CA LEU A 171 -13.41 0.57 4.88
C LEU A 171 -12.70 1.76 4.20
N GLY A 172 -11.37 1.84 4.32
CA GLY A 172 -10.56 2.88 3.70
C GLY A 172 -10.56 2.83 2.17
N CYS A 173 -10.14 3.93 1.55
CA CYS A 173 -10.17 4.11 0.10
C CYS A 173 -9.22 3.19 -0.65
N ASN A 174 -8.15 2.70 0.00
CA ASN A 174 -7.14 1.82 -0.60
C ASN A 174 -6.57 2.37 -1.93
N GLU A 175 -6.34 3.68 -2.02
CA GLU A 175 -5.83 4.30 -3.25
C GLU A 175 -4.44 3.81 -3.64
N PHE A 176 -3.63 3.35 -2.67
CA PHE A 176 -2.31 2.78 -2.94
C PHE A 176 -2.40 1.41 -3.60
N GLY A 177 -3.28 0.53 -3.10
CA GLY A 177 -3.56 -0.77 -3.72
C GLY A 177 -4.07 -0.61 -5.15
N LYS A 178 -5.03 0.29 -5.37
CA LYS A 178 -5.51 0.63 -6.72
C LYS A 178 -4.41 1.21 -7.62
N ALA A 179 -3.51 2.03 -7.08
CA ALA A 179 -2.37 2.55 -7.83
C ALA A 179 -1.39 1.43 -8.25
N LEU A 180 -1.12 0.45 -7.37
CA LEU A 180 -0.33 -0.73 -7.71
C LEU A 180 -0.98 -1.55 -8.83
N GLU A 181 -2.29 -1.73 -8.81
CA GLU A 181 -3.00 -2.45 -9.88
C GLU A 181 -2.92 -1.71 -11.23
N ARG A 182 -3.00 -0.36 -11.22
CA ARG A 182 -2.78 0.45 -12.42
C ARG A 182 -1.35 0.33 -12.94
N VAL A 183 -0.36 0.31 -12.04
CA VAL A 183 1.04 0.06 -12.39
C VAL A 183 1.23 -1.36 -12.95
N ARG A 184 0.62 -2.38 -12.34
CA ARG A 184 0.63 -3.77 -12.82
C ARG A 184 0.10 -3.85 -14.25
N ALA A 185 -1.04 -3.22 -14.52
CA ALA A 185 -1.61 -3.14 -15.86
C ALA A 185 -0.67 -2.45 -16.86
N ARG A 186 -0.06 -1.32 -16.47
CA ARG A 186 0.91 -0.58 -17.30
C ARG A 186 2.17 -1.40 -17.61
N LEU A 187 2.55 -2.34 -16.75
CA LEU A 187 3.69 -3.23 -16.93
C LEU A 187 3.35 -4.50 -17.74
N GLY A 188 2.12 -4.64 -18.23
CA GLY A 188 1.66 -5.80 -19.02
C GLY A 188 1.02 -6.92 -18.20
N GLY A 189 0.75 -6.69 -16.91
CA GLY A 189 0.00 -7.62 -16.05
C GLY A 189 -1.51 -7.50 -16.22
N ALA A 190 -2.26 -8.30 -15.45
CA ALA A 190 -3.71 -8.24 -15.51
C ALA A 190 -4.24 -6.88 -15.03
N PRO A 191 -5.28 -6.34 -15.68
CA PRO A 191 -5.88 -5.07 -15.28
C PRO A 191 -6.55 -5.20 -13.91
N ALA A 192 -6.74 -4.05 -13.24
CA ALA A 192 -7.59 -3.98 -12.06
C ALA A 192 -8.97 -4.58 -12.36
N PRO A 193 -9.53 -5.44 -11.49
CA PRO A 193 -10.93 -5.81 -11.62
C PRO A 193 -11.79 -4.53 -11.54
N PHE A 194 -12.88 -4.52 -12.31
CA PHE A 194 -13.75 -3.34 -12.41
C PHE A 194 -14.33 -3.00 -11.04
N HIS A 195 -13.76 -2.01 -10.37
CA HIS A 195 -14.30 -1.46 -9.15
C HIS A 195 -15.40 -0.46 -9.55
N PRO A 196 -16.67 -0.66 -9.17
CA PRO A 196 -17.65 0.40 -9.32
C PRO A 196 -17.13 1.61 -8.54
N ALA A 197 -16.86 2.70 -9.26
CA ALA A 197 -16.34 3.92 -8.69
C ALA A 197 -17.36 4.49 -7.69
N ILE A 198 -17.28 4.07 -6.43
CA ILE A 198 -17.77 4.90 -5.33
C ILE A 198 -16.65 5.92 -5.14
N PRO A 199 -16.85 7.19 -5.54
CA PRO A 199 -15.77 8.16 -5.56
C PRO A 199 -15.37 8.48 -4.11
N CYS A 200 -14.31 7.84 -3.63
CA CYS A 200 -13.73 8.10 -2.32
C CYS A 200 -13.25 9.57 -2.19
N LEU A 201 -12.99 10.21 -3.33
CA LEU A 201 -12.73 11.65 -3.46
C LEU A 201 -13.83 12.53 -2.84
N VAL A 202 -15.11 12.10 -2.84
CA VAL A 202 -16.22 12.90 -2.28
C VAL A 202 -16.21 12.88 -0.75
N LEU A 203 -15.70 11.81 -0.13
CA LEU A 203 -15.56 11.71 1.33
C LEU A 203 -14.29 12.41 1.83
N PHE A 204 -13.19 12.31 1.08
CA PHE A 204 -11.91 12.88 1.50
C PHE A 204 -11.76 14.39 1.21
N LEU A 205 -12.40 14.94 0.18
CA LEU A 205 -12.42 16.40 -0.01
C LEU A 205 -13.16 17.10 1.13
N LEU A 206 -14.14 16.43 1.77
CA LEU A 206 -14.81 16.97 2.95
C LEU A 206 -13.90 16.96 4.19
N ASP A 207 -13.02 15.97 4.36
CA ASP A 207 -12.07 15.93 5.49
C ASP A 207 -10.78 16.75 5.23
N TYR A 208 -10.30 16.83 4.00
CA TYR A 208 -9.10 17.61 3.66
C TYR A 208 -9.36 19.13 3.64
N TYR A 209 -10.51 19.59 3.13
CA TYR A 209 -10.95 20.98 3.35
C TYR A 209 -11.22 21.28 4.83
N PHE A 210 -11.64 20.28 5.62
CA PHE A 210 -11.79 20.43 7.06
C PHE A 210 -10.44 20.65 7.76
N VAL A 211 -9.37 19.98 7.34
CA VAL A 211 -8.04 20.11 8.00
C VAL A 211 -7.29 21.37 7.54
N SER A 212 -7.47 21.84 6.30
CA SER A 212 -6.80 23.06 5.81
C SER A 212 -7.50 24.37 6.18
N LEU A 213 -8.78 24.34 6.59
CA LEU A 213 -9.49 25.48 7.18
C LEU A 213 -9.48 25.49 8.72
N ASN A 214 -9.03 24.41 9.37
CA ASN A 214 -9.03 24.30 10.84
C ASN A 214 -7.64 24.49 11.48
N SER A 215 -6.91 25.52 11.06
CA SER A 215 -6.25 26.35 12.07
C SER A 215 -7.34 27.08 12.87
N VAL A 216 -7.84 26.41 13.91
CA VAL A 216 -8.69 26.97 14.98
C VAL A 216 -9.97 27.66 14.48
N GLN A 217 -11.04 26.89 14.24
CA GLN A 217 -12.38 27.48 14.28
C GLN A 217 -13.30 26.69 15.23
N LYS A 218 -13.58 27.37 16.35
CA LYS A 218 -14.71 27.08 17.24
C LYS A 218 -15.94 26.78 16.40
N CYS A 219 -16.53 25.63 16.67
CA CYS A 219 -17.74 25.12 16.01
C CYS A 219 -18.78 26.24 15.77
N ALA A 220 -19.23 26.41 14.52
CA ALA A 220 -20.19 27.45 14.10
C ALA A 220 -21.64 27.23 14.60
N LYS A 221 -21.85 26.34 15.58
CA LYS A 221 -23.16 26.07 16.20
C LYS A 221 -23.16 26.61 17.63
N LYS A 222 -24.24 27.30 18.01
CA LYS A 222 -24.42 27.82 19.37
C LYS A 222 -24.26 26.67 20.38
N PRO A 223 -23.48 26.86 21.46
CA PRO A 223 -23.22 25.81 22.44
C PRO A 223 -24.54 25.26 22.99
N ARG A 224 -24.70 23.94 22.97
CA ARG A 224 -25.92 23.29 23.45
C ARG A 224 -26.03 23.35 24.99
N TYR A 225 -24.94 23.71 25.68
CA TYR A 225 -24.84 23.76 27.14
C TYR A 225 -24.13 25.04 27.60
N GLY A 226 -24.90 26.04 28.03
CA GLY A 226 -24.39 27.28 28.64
C GLY A 226 -23.35 28.04 27.79
N GLU A 227 -22.37 28.66 28.44
CA GLU A 227 -21.25 29.39 27.81
C GLU A 227 -20.10 28.47 27.33
N SER A 228 -20.38 27.19 27.08
CA SER A 228 -19.35 26.23 26.66
C SER A 228 -18.71 26.64 25.34
N LEU A 229 -17.40 26.47 25.20
CA LEU A 229 -16.68 26.69 23.94
C LEU A 229 -17.02 25.65 22.84
N TYR A 230 -17.74 24.58 23.17
CA TYR A 230 -17.94 23.43 22.30
C TYR A 230 -19.43 23.14 22.05
N CYS A 231 -19.74 22.72 20.82
CA CYS A 231 -21.11 22.57 20.34
C CYS A 231 -21.75 21.19 20.58
N GLY A 232 -21.02 20.19 21.10
CA GLY A 232 -21.54 18.84 21.33
C GLY A 232 -20.63 17.93 22.17
N THR A 233 -21.17 16.78 22.58
CA THR A 233 -20.51 15.78 23.45
C THR A 233 -19.31 15.10 22.80
N THR A 234 -19.28 14.96 21.48
CA THR A 234 -18.14 14.40 20.75
C THR A 234 -16.95 15.36 20.76
N CYS A 235 -17.19 16.65 20.50
CA CYS A 235 -16.15 17.71 20.61
C CYS A 235 -15.61 17.85 22.03
N LEU A 236 -16.43 17.55 23.04
CA LEU A 236 -16.05 17.56 24.45
C LEU A 236 -15.11 16.39 24.83
N LYS A 237 -15.17 15.26 24.12
CA LYS A 237 -14.38 14.05 24.42
C LYS A 237 -12.99 14.03 23.76
N ALA A 238 -12.78 14.87 22.74
CA ALA A 238 -11.54 14.88 21.97
C ALA A 238 -10.35 15.55 22.68
N ASP A 239 -10.56 16.23 23.81
CA ASP A 239 -9.49 16.88 24.58
C ASP A 239 -9.22 16.15 25.91
N ILE A 240 -8.59 14.96 25.81
CA ILE A 240 -8.18 14.14 26.97
C ILE A 240 -7.00 14.80 27.72
N SER A 241 -6.38 15.83 27.15
CA SER A 241 -5.26 16.56 27.78
C SER A 241 -5.65 17.39 29.01
N ARG A 242 -6.96 17.56 29.27
CA ARG A 242 -7.47 18.30 30.44
C ARG A 242 -7.88 17.44 31.64
N VAL A 243 -7.69 16.12 31.60
CA VAL A 243 -7.94 15.27 32.77
C VAL A 243 -6.78 15.46 33.75
N PRO A 244 -7.00 16.02 34.96
CA PRO A 244 -5.90 16.16 35.92
C PRO A 244 -5.38 14.76 36.28
N PRO A 245 -4.04 14.57 36.32
CA PRO A 245 -3.45 13.25 36.49
C PRO A 245 -3.85 12.59 37.82
N THR A 246 -4.17 13.41 38.83
CA THR A 246 -4.70 12.95 40.11
C THR A 246 -5.75 13.92 40.67
N CYS A 247 -6.69 13.39 41.44
CA CYS A 247 -7.68 14.17 42.18
C CYS A 247 -6.99 15.07 43.22
N PRO A 248 -7.32 16.39 43.29
CA PRO A 248 -6.65 17.31 44.19
C PRO A 248 -6.97 17.04 45.66
N ARG A 249 -8.00 16.23 45.94
CA ARG A 249 -8.43 15.88 47.30
C ARG A 249 -7.87 14.56 47.81
N CYS A 250 -7.95 13.51 46.99
CA CYS A 250 -7.61 12.13 47.38
C CYS A 250 -6.30 11.64 46.73
N ARG A 251 -5.72 12.41 45.80
CA ARG A 251 -4.55 12.07 44.96
C ARG A 251 -4.66 10.75 44.16
N ARG A 252 -5.88 10.19 44.00
CA ARG A 252 -6.16 9.05 43.11
C ARG A 252 -6.62 9.52 41.73
N ARG A 253 -6.44 8.68 40.71
CA ARG A 253 -6.86 8.97 39.33
C ARG A 253 -8.39 9.11 39.25
N PRO A 254 -8.93 10.11 38.53
CA PRO A 254 -10.37 10.22 38.27
C PRO A 254 -10.92 8.95 37.61
N GLN A 255 -11.98 8.38 38.20
CA GLN A 255 -12.64 7.17 37.70
C GLN A 255 -13.95 7.46 36.95
N ILE A 256 -14.42 8.71 36.99
CA ILE A 256 -15.72 9.11 36.44
C ILE A 256 -15.52 10.30 35.48
N GLY A 257 -15.54 10.02 34.18
CA GLY A 257 -15.51 11.03 33.11
C GLY A 257 -14.31 11.99 33.19
N ASN A 258 -14.52 13.23 32.74
CA ASN A 258 -13.50 14.30 32.70
C ASN A 258 -13.49 15.16 33.99
N LEU A 259 -13.94 14.61 35.12
CA LEU A 259 -14.00 15.34 36.38
C LEU A 259 -12.64 15.36 37.06
N GLY A 260 -12.36 16.42 37.81
CA GLY A 260 -11.15 16.50 38.62
C GLY A 260 -11.12 15.59 39.84
N PHE A 261 -12.10 14.70 40.06
CA PHE A 261 -12.24 13.94 41.31
C PHE A 261 -12.34 12.44 41.08
N CYS A 262 -11.81 11.67 42.04
CA CYS A 262 -11.74 10.21 41.99
C CYS A 262 -13.10 9.51 42.13
N GLY A 263 -14.15 10.22 42.56
CA GLY A 263 -15.51 9.70 42.69
C GLY A 263 -16.50 10.78 43.13
N THR A 264 -17.80 10.44 43.14
CA THR A 264 -18.92 11.32 43.50
C THR A 264 -18.79 11.89 44.91
N THR A 265 -18.29 11.08 45.86
CA THR A 265 -18.01 11.51 47.24
C THR A 265 -16.96 12.61 47.31
N CYS A 266 -15.86 12.51 46.57
CA CYS A 266 -14.83 13.55 46.60
C CYS A 266 -15.31 14.87 45.97
N LEU A 267 -16.19 14.78 44.97
CA LEU A 267 -16.83 15.93 44.35
C LEU A 267 -17.81 16.62 45.32
N SER A 268 -18.66 15.87 46.02
CA SER A 268 -19.65 16.44 46.95
C SER A 268 -18.99 17.15 48.13
N ILE A 269 -17.95 16.56 48.73
CA ILE A 269 -17.24 17.19 49.86
C ILE A 269 -16.43 18.41 49.39
N ALA A 270 -15.99 18.46 48.12
CA ALA A 270 -15.35 19.66 47.56
C ALA A 270 -16.36 20.80 47.34
N ALA A 271 -17.59 20.48 46.95
CA ALA A 271 -18.66 21.45 46.74
C ALA A 271 -19.15 22.10 48.05
N GLN A 272 -19.08 21.39 49.18
CA GLN A 272 -19.46 21.90 50.51
C GLN A 272 -18.45 22.88 51.13
N LYS A 273 -17.25 23.03 50.55
CA LYS A 273 -16.18 23.93 51.05
C LYS A 273 -16.07 25.24 50.25
N ARG A 274 -17.06 25.56 49.42
CA ARG A 274 -17.15 26.82 48.66
C ARG A 274 -18.24 27.71 49.24
#